data_AF-A0A2D6L4Y6-F1
#
_entry.id   AF-A0A2D6L4Y6-F1
#
_cell.length_a   1.000
_cell.length_b   1.000
_cell.length_c   1.000
_cell.angle_alpha   90.00
_cell.angle_beta   90.00
_cell.angle_gamma   90.00
#
_symmetry.space_group_name_H-M   'P 1'
#
loop_
_entity.id
_entity.type
_entity.pdbx_description
1 polymer ?
#
loop_
_entity_poly.entity_id
_entity_poly.type
_entity_poly.pdbx_seq_one_letter_code
_entity_poly.pdbx_strand_id
1 'polypeptide(L)'
;MPSITDITEFLSGINWSEPTWDLFVAAFFVLAVLLYGFSMGKSRLVVNMVAIYIAMAVAQTVPDLSAIGNNLSPQNMFTAQAVVFLIAFVGLYYLLAKKSPLGRVVRTSRKEKWSHVAVYSVVHVGLILSTILSFIPSEEVMPLSNITQAIFTHEIAHFLWVLAPIIVMIILPENIRRSSYDD
;
A
#
# COMPACT_ATOMS: atom_id res chain seq x y z
N MET A 1 -0.99 -19.16 11.18
CA MET A 1 -2.20 -18.86 10.38
C MET A 1 -3.33 -18.54 11.34
N PRO A 2 -4.14 -17.51 11.08
CA PRO A 2 -5.25 -17.14 11.96
C PRO A 2 -6.29 -18.26 12.02
N SER A 3 -6.77 -18.52 13.22
CA SER A 3 -7.81 -19.51 13.54
C SER A 3 -9.20 -18.89 13.45
N ILE A 4 -10.25 -19.71 13.41
CA ILE A 4 -11.65 -19.22 13.45
C ILE A 4 -11.90 -18.40 14.73
N THR A 5 -11.26 -18.78 15.83
CA THR A 5 -11.33 -18.08 17.11
C THR A 5 -10.75 -16.66 17.04
N ASP A 6 -9.64 -16.46 16.31
CA ASP A 6 -9.08 -15.12 16.09
C ASP A 6 -10.08 -14.22 15.32
N ILE A 7 -10.80 -14.79 14.35
CA ILE A 7 -11.79 -14.04 13.54
C ILE A 7 -12.97 -13.61 14.39
N THR A 8 -13.47 -14.51 15.23
CA THR A 8 -14.55 -14.18 16.16
C THR A 8 -14.12 -13.14 17.18
N GLU A 9 -12.88 -13.21 17.67
CA GLU A 9 -12.33 -12.24 18.62
C GLU A 9 -12.22 -10.85 17.98
N PHE A 10 -11.66 -10.75 16.77
CA PHE A 10 -11.58 -9.49 16.02
C PHE A 10 -12.96 -8.87 15.80
N LEU A 11 -13.95 -9.65 15.35
CA LEU A 11 -15.30 -9.14 15.09
C LEU A 11 -16.03 -8.74 16.38
N SER A 12 -15.80 -9.46 17.48
CA SER A 12 -16.41 -9.16 18.78
C SER A 12 -15.76 -7.96 19.47
N GLY A 13 -14.51 -7.64 19.14
CA GLY A 13 -13.77 -6.49 19.65
C GLY A 13 -14.07 -5.17 18.93
N ILE A 14 -14.96 -5.15 17.94
CA ILE A 14 -15.35 -3.91 17.23
C ILE A 14 -16.25 -3.08 18.14
N ASN A 15 -15.65 -2.14 18.86
CA ASN A 15 -16.35 -1.14 19.64
C ASN A 15 -16.17 0.25 19.01
N TRP A 16 -17.26 0.85 18.52
CA TRP A 16 -17.23 2.18 17.92
C TRP A 16 -17.01 3.31 18.94
N SER A 17 -17.27 3.04 20.22
CA SER A 17 -17.08 4.00 21.31
C SER A 17 -15.64 4.02 21.84
N GLU A 18 -14.86 2.96 21.62
CA GLU A 18 -13.44 2.85 21.98
C GLU A 18 -12.64 2.30 20.78
N PRO A 19 -12.29 3.14 19.80
CA PRO A 19 -11.68 2.69 18.57
C PRO A 19 -10.29 2.07 18.83
N THR A 20 -10.15 0.80 18.48
CA THR A 20 -8.88 0.07 18.52
C THR A 20 -8.02 0.39 17.29
N TRP A 21 -6.72 0.09 17.36
CA TRP A 21 -5.82 0.22 16.20
C TRP A 21 -6.25 -0.66 15.02
N ASP A 22 -6.77 -1.85 15.30
CA ASP A 22 -7.39 -2.73 14.30
C ASP A 22 -8.54 -2.05 13.55
N LEU A 23 -9.43 -1.36 14.27
CA LEU A 23 -10.54 -0.64 13.65
C LEU A 23 -10.03 0.50 12.77
N PHE A 24 -8.99 1.22 13.19
CA PHE A 24 -8.39 2.28 12.39
C PHE A 24 -7.78 1.73 11.09
N VAL A 25 -7.00 0.64 11.18
CA VAL A 25 -6.39 -0.03 10.02
C VAL A 25 -7.45 -0.55 9.06
N ALA A 26 -8.48 -1.23 9.57
CA ALA A 26 -9.57 -1.77 8.75
C ALA A 26 -10.40 -0.65 8.09
N ALA A 27 -10.78 0.39 8.84
CA ALA A 27 -11.52 1.53 8.31
C ALA A 27 -10.71 2.28 7.27
N PHE A 28 -9.44 2.57 7.55
CA PHE A 28 -8.53 3.20 6.60
C PHE A 28 -8.38 2.37 5.33
N PHE A 29 -8.20 1.05 5.45
CA PHE A 29 -8.10 0.15 4.31
C PHE A 29 -9.35 0.21 3.44
N VAL A 30 -10.54 0.05 4.03
CA VAL A 30 -11.82 0.08 3.29
C VAL A 30 -12.03 1.44 2.63
N LEU A 31 -11.83 2.54 3.37
CA LEU A 31 -11.98 3.89 2.84
C LEU A 31 -10.98 4.17 1.71
N ALA A 32 -9.71 3.82 1.89
CA ALA A 32 -8.67 4.03 0.89
C ALA A 32 -8.95 3.18 -0.36
N VAL A 33 -9.36 1.92 -0.22
CA VAL A 33 -9.75 1.07 -1.37
C VAL A 33 -10.90 1.70 -2.15
N LEU A 34 -11.94 2.16 -1.46
CA LEU A 34 -13.10 2.81 -2.09
C LEU A 34 -12.69 4.11 -2.80
N LEU A 35 -12.00 5.00 -2.09
CA LEU A 35 -11.55 6.28 -2.64
C LEU A 35 -10.63 6.07 -3.84
N TYR A 36 -9.68 5.14 -3.74
CA TYR A 36 -8.73 4.84 -4.80
C TYR A 36 -9.41 4.15 -5.99
N GLY A 37 -10.34 3.24 -5.72
CA GLY A 37 -11.12 2.55 -6.74
C GLY A 37 -12.07 3.48 -7.52
N PHE A 38 -12.60 4.53 -6.89
CA PHE A 38 -13.45 5.52 -7.57
C PHE A 38 -12.65 6.66 -8.23
N SER A 39 -11.54 7.09 -7.63
CA SER A 39 -10.79 8.28 -8.06
C SER A 39 -9.74 8.00 -9.14
N MET A 40 -9.12 6.81 -9.13
CA MET A 40 -7.91 6.57 -9.91
C MET A 40 -8.22 5.82 -11.21
N GLY A 41 -8.19 6.51 -12.35
CA GLY A 41 -8.14 5.88 -13.67
C GLY A 41 -6.80 5.17 -13.90
N LYS A 42 -6.81 4.00 -14.56
CA LYS A 42 -5.67 3.08 -14.68
C LYS A 42 -4.40 3.60 -15.36
N SER A 43 -4.48 4.73 -16.06
CA SER A 43 -3.38 5.34 -16.83
C SER A 43 -2.06 5.53 -16.05
N ARG A 44 -2.10 5.43 -14.72
CA ARG A 44 -0.95 5.66 -13.84
C ARG A 44 -0.61 4.49 -12.91
N LEU A 45 -1.17 3.30 -13.11
CA LEU A 45 -0.90 2.15 -12.23
C LEU A 45 0.59 1.81 -12.16
N VAL A 46 1.26 1.71 -13.31
CA VAL A 46 2.71 1.42 -13.37
C VAL A 46 3.52 2.53 -12.69
N VAL A 47 3.11 3.79 -12.89
CA VAL A 47 3.76 4.95 -12.25
C VAL A 47 3.61 4.90 -10.72
N ASN A 48 2.42 4.54 -10.24
CA ASN A 48 2.13 4.39 -8.81
C ASN A 48 2.96 3.28 -8.20
N MET A 49 3.01 2.12 -8.85
CA MET A 49 3.85 1.00 -8.39
C MET A 49 5.30 1.43 -8.25
N VAL A 50 5.90 1.96 -9.33
CA VAL A 50 7.31 2.40 -9.31
C VAL A 50 7.55 3.43 -8.21
N ALA A 51 6.64 4.39 -8.03
CA ALA A 51 6.75 5.37 -6.95
C ALA A 51 6.72 4.71 -5.56
N ILE A 52 5.86 3.72 -5.32
CA ILE A 52 5.79 2.99 -4.05
C ILE A 52 7.09 2.23 -3.79
N TYR A 53 7.61 1.47 -4.76
CA TYR A 53 8.85 0.70 -4.58
C TYR A 53 10.05 1.60 -4.28
N ILE A 54 10.19 2.70 -5.02
CA ILE A 54 11.30 3.64 -4.79
C ILE A 54 11.12 4.35 -3.44
N ALA A 55 9.90 4.79 -3.09
CA ALA A 55 9.64 5.42 -1.80
C ALA A 55 9.92 4.47 -0.63
N MET A 56 9.55 3.20 -0.75
CA MET A 56 9.86 2.17 0.24
C MET A 56 11.37 1.99 0.41
N ALA A 57 12.12 1.90 -0.69
CA ALA A 57 13.57 1.82 -0.64
C ALA A 57 14.19 3.07 0.04
N VAL A 58 13.69 4.26 -0.26
CA VAL A 58 14.14 5.51 0.39
C VAL A 58 13.84 5.48 1.90
N ALA A 59 12.63 5.09 2.29
CA ALA A 59 12.24 5.04 3.70
C ALA A 59 13.07 4.04 4.52
N GLN A 60 13.44 2.90 3.93
CA GLN A 60 14.30 1.90 4.56
C GLN A 60 15.76 2.36 4.73
N THR A 61 16.19 3.37 3.97
CA THR A 61 17.53 3.95 4.10
C THR A 61 17.63 5.08 5.13
N VAL A 62 16.52 5.44 5.79
CA VAL A 62 16.54 6.43 6.87
C VAL A 62 17.48 5.90 7.96
N PRO A 63 18.60 6.59 8.24
CA PRO A 63 19.57 6.11 9.21
C PRO A 63 18.96 6.12 10.61
N ASP A 64 19.36 5.17 11.44
CA ASP A 64 18.99 5.18 12.84
C ASP A 64 19.65 6.38 13.54
N LEU A 65 18.85 7.42 13.76
CA LEU A 65 19.25 8.66 14.40
C LEU A 65 19.48 8.50 15.92
N SER A 66 19.28 7.31 16.49
CA SER A 66 19.64 6.99 17.89
C SER A 66 21.11 7.31 18.20
N ALA A 67 21.99 7.18 17.21
CA ALA A 67 23.42 7.49 17.33
C ALA A 67 23.75 9.00 17.39
N ILE A 68 22.82 9.89 17.01
CA ILE A 68 23.05 11.36 16.92
C ILE A 68 22.71 12.06 18.26
N GLY A 69 22.48 11.29 19.34
CA GLY A 69 22.35 11.82 20.70
C GLY A 69 20.94 12.30 21.07
N ASN A 70 20.00 12.23 20.14
CA ASN A 70 18.58 12.27 20.48
C ASN A 70 18.11 10.82 20.63
N ASN A 71 17.83 10.40 21.87
CA ASN A 71 17.11 9.16 22.15
C ASN A 71 15.70 9.24 21.53
N LEU A 72 15.62 9.09 20.21
CA LEU A 72 14.36 8.93 19.51
C LEU A 72 13.81 7.58 19.97
N SER A 73 12.65 7.59 20.62
CA SER A 73 11.94 6.36 20.92
C SER A 73 11.72 5.57 19.61
N PRO A 74 11.65 4.24 19.66
CA PRO A 74 11.34 3.43 18.49
C PRO A 74 10.06 3.91 17.76
N GLN A 75 9.10 4.47 18.50
CA GLN A 75 7.89 5.11 17.97
C GLN A 75 8.17 6.31 17.07
N ASN A 76 9.14 7.13 17.44
CA ASN A 76 9.53 8.29 16.64
C ASN A 76 10.26 7.85 15.36
N MET A 77 10.99 6.72 15.42
CA MET A 77 11.63 6.13 14.24
C MET A 77 10.60 5.61 13.24
N PHE A 78 9.63 4.82 13.73
CA PHE A 78 8.48 4.37 12.94
C PHE A 78 7.78 5.54 12.26
N THR A 79 7.46 6.57 13.03
CA THR A 79 6.77 7.77 12.54
C THR A 79 7.60 8.47 11.46
N ALA A 80 8.92 8.61 11.68
CA ALA A 80 9.82 9.20 10.70
C ALA A 80 9.86 8.39 9.39
N GLN A 81 9.99 7.06 9.47
CA GLN A 81 10.00 6.18 8.28
C GLN A 81 8.68 6.23 7.52
N ALA A 82 7.54 6.19 8.21
CA ALA A 82 6.22 6.30 7.60
C ALA A 82 6.01 7.66 6.93
N VAL A 83 6.42 8.76 7.58
CA VAL A 83 6.34 10.11 7.01
C VAL A 83 7.27 10.26 5.80
N VAL A 84 8.51 9.80 5.89
CA VAL A 84 9.46 9.81 4.77
C VAL A 84 8.92 9.00 3.59
N PHE A 85 8.38 7.81 3.86
CA PHE A 85 7.72 6.98 2.85
C PHE A 85 6.57 7.73 2.16
N LEU A 86 5.66 8.34 2.91
CA LEU A 86 4.52 9.07 2.35
C LEU A 86 4.97 10.29 1.54
N ILE A 87 5.92 11.08 2.04
CA ILE A 87 6.45 12.25 1.34
C ILE A 87 7.18 11.81 0.06
N ALA A 88 8.04 10.80 0.14
CA ALA A 88 8.76 10.27 -1.01
C ALA A 88 7.78 9.71 -2.04
N PHE A 89 6.77 8.95 -1.61
CA PHE A 89 5.75 8.39 -2.48
C PHE A 89 4.96 9.49 -3.22
N VAL A 90 4.43 10.47 -2.50
CA VAL A 90 3.66 11.58 -3.10
C VAL A 90 4.55 12.42 -4.03
N GLY A 91 5.77 12.73 -3.60
CA GLY A 91 6.75 13.48 -4.39
C GLY A 91 7.12 12.76 -5.67
N LEU A 92 7.49 11.48 -5.59
CA LEU A 92 7.82 10.64 -6.74
C LEU A 92 6.61 10.45 -7.65
N TYR A 93 5.43 10.15 -7.10
CA TYR A 93 4.21 10.03 -7.90
C TYR A 93 3.99 11.29 -8.73
N TYR A 94 4.07 12.48 -8.12
CA TYR A 94 3.87 13.72 -8.85
C TYR A 94 4.95 13.99 -9.91
N LEU A 95 6.23 13.74 -9.56
CA LEU A 95 7.36 13.89 -10.47
C LEU A 95 7.24 12.97 -11.68
N LEU A 96 6.97 11.67 -11.45
CA LEU A 96 6.82 10.69 -12.53
C LEU A 96 5.52 10.91 -13.30
N ALA A 97 4.41 11.24 -12.64
CA ALA A 97 3.13 11.45 -13.32
C ALA A 97 3.12 12.68 -14.23
N LYS A 98 3.86 13.75 -13.89
CA LYS A 98 3.96 14.95 -14.74
C LYS A 98 5.02 14.84 -15.83
N LYS A 99 6.18 14.24 -15.54
CA LYS A 99 7.36 14.32 -16.42
C LYS A 99 7.59 13.06 -17.27
N SER A 100 6.94 11.94 -16.95
CA SER A 100 7.26 10.68 -17.61
C SER A 100 6.42 10.44 -18.89
N PRO A 101 7.05 10.10 -20.03
CA PRO A 101 6.34 9.59 -21.20
C PRO A 101 5.66 8.23 -20.93
N LEU A 102 5.99 7.52 -19.82
CA LEU A 102 5.31 6.27 -19.44
C LEU A 102 3.80 6.45 -19.24
N GLY A 103 3.34 7.60 -18.75
CA GLY A 103 1.89 7.90 -18.63
C GLY A 103 1.19 8.16 -19.97
N ARG A 104 1.96 8.39 -21.05
CA ARG A 104 1.44 8.60 -22.41
C ARG A 104 1.25 7.29 -23.18
N VAL A 105 2.07 6.27 -22.88
CA VAL A 105 2.02 4.94 -23.53
C VAL A 105 0.79 4.15 -23.07
N VAL A 106 0.28 4.40 -21.88
CA VAL A 106 -0.89 3.72 -21.30
C VAL A 106 -2.08 4.67 -21.20
N ARG A 107 -2.57 5.14 -22.36
CA ARG A 107 -3.88 5.80 -22.46
C ARG A 107 -4.89 4.79 -22.99
N THR A 108 -5.33 3.90 -22.12
CA THR A 108 -6.38 2.93 -22.41
C THR A 108 -7.75 3.61 -22.41
N SER A 109 -8.20 3.97 -23.62
CA SER A 109 -9.54 4.50 -23.87
C SER A 109 -10.51 3.36 -24.19
N ARG A 110 -11.00 2.64 -23.17
CA ARG A 110 -12.24 1.85 -23.29
C ARG A 110 -12.83 1.51 -21.93
N LYS A 111 -14.16 1.37 -21.89
CA LYS A 111 -14.96 0.93 -20.72
C LYS A 111 -14.34 -0.30 -20.08
N GLU A 112 -13.66 -0.07 -18.97
CA GLU A 112 -13.00 -1.12 -18.22
C GLU A 112 -14.00 -1.86 -17.35
N LYS A 113 -13.75 -3.15 -17.14
CA LYS A 113 -14.52 -3.92 -16.16
C LYS A 113 -14.21 -3.36 -14.77
N TRP A 114 -15.24 -2.87 -14.08
CA TRP A 114 -15.15 -2.34 -12.71
C TRP A 114 -14.41 -3.29 -11.74
N SER A 115 -14.50 -4.62 -11.97
CA SER A 115 -13.76 -5.63 -11.23
C SER A 115 -12.23 -5.47 -11.28
N HIS A 116 -11.66 -5.01 -12.39
CA HIS A 116 -10.21 -4.85 -12.51
C HIS A 116 -9.75 -3.66 -11.66
N VAL A 117 -10.52 -2.57 -11.68
CA VAL A 117 -10.23 -1.38 -10.87
C VAL A 117 -10.30 -1.70 -9.38
N ALA A 118 -11.28 -2.50 -8.96
CA ALA A 118 -11.40 -2.99 -7.60
C ALA A 118 -10.15 -3.79 -7.16
N VAL A 119 -9.72 -4.78 -7.96
CA VAL A 119 -8.52 -5.58 -7.65
C VAL A 119 -7.27 -4.71 -7.53
N TYR A 120 -7.05 -3.77 -8.47
CA TYR A 120 -5.89 -2.87 -8.40
C TYR A 120 -5.91 -1.97 -7.15
N SER A 121 -7.07 -1.46 -6.77
CA SER A 121 -7.22 -0.61 -5.57
C SER A 121 -6.91 -1.37 -4.28
N VAL A 122 -7.42 -2.59 -4.14
CA VAL A 122 -7.15 -3.49 -3.00
C VAL A 122 -5.66 -3.75 -2.88
N VAL A 123 -5.01 -4.10 -3.98
CA VAL A 123 -3.59 -4.46 -3.98
C VAL A 123 -2.68 -3.26 -3.73
N HIS A 124 -2.99 -2.09 -4.30
CA HIS A 124 -2.21 -0.88 -4.06
C HIS A 124 -2.33 -0.40 -2.61
N VAL A 125 -3.55 -0.32 -2.10
CA VAL A 125 -3.79 0.14 -0.73
C VAL A 125 -3.21 -0.85 0.27
N GLY A 126 -3.36 -2.15 0.02
CA GLY A 126 -2.77 -3.19 0.86
C GLY A 126 -1.25 -3.14 0.90
N LEU A 127 -0.59 -2.87 -0.23
CA LEU A 127 0.85 -2.65 -0.27
C LEU A 127 1.27 -1.43 0.56
N ILE A 128 0.62 -0.28 0.36
CA ILE A 128 0.92 0.95 1.12
C ILE A 128 0.77 0.69 2.63
N LEU A 129 -0.34 0.07 3.02
CA LEU A 129 -0.65 -0.18 4.42
C LEU A 129 0.32 -1.20 5.03
N SER A 130 0.61 -2.28 4.31
CA SER A 130 1.61 -3.29 4.69
C SER A 130 3.01 -2.68 4.85
N THR A 131 3.44 -1.81 3.93
CA THR A 131 4.73 -1.10 4.06
C THR A 131 4.77 -0.19 5.28
N ILE A 132 3.73 0.62 5.51
CA ILE A 132 3.68 1.51 6.68
C ILE A 132 3.74 0.67 7.95
N LEU A 133 2.92 -0.37 8.07
CA LEU A 133 2.89 -1.21 9.26
C LEU A 133 4.16 -2.05 9.44
N SER A 134 4.91 -2.34 8.37
CA SER A 134 6.20 -3.05 8.46
C SER A 134 7.30 -2.23 9.14
N PHE A 135 7.12 -0.91 9.28
CA PHE A 135 8.04 -0.03 10.01
C PHE A 135 7.80 -0.06 11.52
N ILE A 136 6.73 -0.72 12.01
CA ILE A 136 6.45 -0.82 13.44
C ILE A 136 7.52 -1.72 14.07
N PRO A 137 8.26 -1.25 15.10
CA PRO A 137 9.20 -2.07 15.81
C PRO A 137 8.48 -3.21 16.54
N SER A 138 9.04 -4.42 16.49
CA SER A 138 8.47 -5.62 17.13
C SER A 138 8.31 -5.51 18.65
N GLU A 139 9.02 -4.56 19.28
CA GLU A 139 9.00 -4.31 20.73
C GLU A 139 7.94 -3.29 21.15
N GLU A 140 7.45 -2.46 20.21
CA GLU A 140 6.38 -1.53 20.51
C GLU A 140 5.02 -2.18 20.26
N VAL A 141 4.35 -2.44 21.38
CA VAL A 141 3.02 -3.04 21.47
C VAL A 141 1.98 -2.06 20.92
N MET A 142 1.92 -1.88 19.60
CA MET A 142 0.62 -1.56 19.01
C MET A 142 -0.23 -2.83 19.20
N PRO A 143 -1.35 -2.77 19.95
CA PRO A 143 -2.24 -3.91 20.12
C PRO A 143 -3.00 -4.12 18.80
N LEU A 144 -2.30 -4.68 17.82
CA LEU A 144 -2.88 -5.21 16.60
C LEU A 144 -3.30 -6.65 16.90
N SER A 145 -4.51 -7.02 16.53
CA SER A 145 -4.95 -8.40 16.59
C SER A 145 -4.05 -9.33 15.77
N ASN A 146 -4.06 -10.62 16.11
CA ASN A 146 -3.37 -11.66 15.35
C ASN A 146 -3.71 -11.65 13.86
N ILE A 147 -4.93 -11.23 13.50
CA ILE A 147 -5.39 -11.13 12.11
C ILE A 147 -4.72 -9.98 11.39
N THR A 148 -4.75 -8.79 11.96
CA THR A 148 -4.14 -7.61 11.33
C THR A 148 -2.63 -7.83 11.17
N GLN A 149 -2.00 -8.46 12.17
CA GLN A 149 -0.60 -8.85 12.06
C GLN A 149 -0.36 -9.88 10.94
N ALA A 150 -1.17 -10.95 10.89
CA ALA A 150 -1.03 -11.99 9.88
C ALA A 150 -1.28 -11.50 8.45
N ILE A 151 -2.07 -10.43 8.26
CA ILE A 151 -2.40 -9.89 6.94
C ILE A 151 -1.43 -8.78 6.52
N PHE A 152 -0.97 -7.92 7.43
CA PHE A 152 -0.23 -6.72 7.03
C PHE A 152 1.19 -6.60 7.60
N THR A 153 1.47 -7.12 8.79
CA THR A 153 2.76 -6.86 9.46
C THR A 153 3.74 -8.02 9.37
N HIS A 154 3.22 -9.26 9.28
CA HIS A 154 4.07 -10.44 9.21
C HIS A 154 4.96 -10.40 7.96
N GLU A 155 6.23 -10.82 8.08
CA GLU A 155 7.21 -10.80 6.99
C GLU A 155 6.71 -11.45 5.68
N ILE A 156 6.09 -12.63 5.79
CA ILE A 156 5.50 -13.32 4.63
C ILE A 156 4.32 -12.56 4.04
N ALA A 157 3.51 -11.91 4.88
CA ALA A 157 2.37 -11.13 4.43
C ALA A 157 2.85 -9.86 3.70
N HIS A 158 3.88 -9.20 4.24
CA HIS A 158 4.53 -8.09 3.58
C HIS A 158 5.10 -8.48 2.21
N PHE A 159 5.81 -9.60 2.14
CA PHE A 159 6.31 -10.14 0.88
C PHE A 159 5.20 -10.42 -0.13
N LEU A 160 4.08 -11.01 0.30
CA LEU A 160 2.92 -11.24 -0.56
C LEU A 160 2.31 -9.94 -1.08
N TRP A 161 2.21 -8.90 -0.25
CA TRP A 161 1.74 -7.58 -0.69
C TRP A 161 2.69 -6.92 -1.68
N VAL A 162 4.00 -7.08 -1.50
CA VAL A 162 5.03 -6.57 -2.43
C VAL A 162 4.95 -7.28 -3.78
N LEU A 163 4.64 -8.58 -3.81
CA LEU A 163 4.49 -9.34 -5.06
C LEU A 163 3.14 -9.18 -5.74
N ALA A 164 2.07 -9.00 -4.97
CA ALA A 164 0.70 -8.97 -5.47
C ALA A 164 0.49 -8.03 -6.67
N PRO A 165 0.97 -6.77 -6.68
CA PRO A 165 0.70 -5.89 -7.80
C PRO A 165 1.47 -6.28 -9.07
N ILE A 166 2.64 -6.92 -8.94
CA ILE A 166 3.38 -7.50 -10.08
C ILE A 166 2.58 -8.65 -10.69
N ILE A 167 2.09 -9.56 -9.84
CA ILE A 167 1.27 -10.70 -10.27
C ILE A 167 -0.01 -10.22 -10.96
N VAL A 168 -0.70 -9.24 -10.37
CA VAL A 168 -1.91 -8.66 -10.98
C VAL A 168 -1.60 -8.04 -12.34
N MET A 169 -0.46 -7.36 -12.51
CA MET A 169 -0.07 -6.80 -13.80
C MET A 169 0.16 -7.88 -14.88
N ILE A 170 0.68 -9.05 -14.50
CA ILE A 170 0.90 -10.18 -15.42
C ILE A 170 -0.43 -10.86 -15.78
N ILE A 171 -1.29 -11.11 -14.79
CA ILE A 171 -2.52 -11.89 -14.96
C ILE A 171 -3.66 -11.08 -15.57
N LEU A 172 -3.72 -9.77 -15.32
CA LEU A 172 -4.72 -8.88 -15.90
C LEU A 172 -4.08 -8.15 -17.09
N PRO A 173 -3.94 -8.79 -18.28
CA PRO A 173 -3.37 -8.13 -19.43
C PRO A 173 -4.24 -6.94 -19.81
N GLU A 174 -3.60 -5.78 -19.86
CA GLU A 174 -4.16 -4.63 -20.52
C GLU A 174 -4.27 -4.97 -22.01
N ASN A 175 -5.46 -4.84 -22.62
CA ASN A 175 -5.58 -5.04 -24.06
C ASN A 175 -4.84 -3.87 -24.73
N ILE A 176 -3.55 -4.07 -24.98
CA ILE A 176 -2.72 -3.15 -25.74
C ILE A 176 -2.90 -3.56 -27.19
N ARG A 177 -3.99 -3.08 -27.80
CA ARG A 177 -4.18 -3.26 -29.24
C ARG A 177 -3.14 -2.39 -29.94
N ARG A 178 -2.10 -3.02 -30.49
CA ARG A 178 -1.20 -2.38 -31.45
C ARG A 178 -2.09 -1.79 -32.55
N SER A 179 -2.12 -0.46 -32.65
CA SER A 179 -2.65 0.20 -33.84
C SER A 179 -1.75 -0.24 -34.98
N SER A 180 -2.23 -1.18 -35.80
CA SER A 180 -1.63 -1.44 -37.11
C SER A 180 -1.67 -0.11 -37.86
N TYR A 181 -0.49 0.31 -38.33
CA TYR A 181 -0.39 1.29 -39.39
C TYR A 181 -0.97 0.63 -40.63
N ASP A 182 -2.23 0.91 -40.94
CA ASP A 182 -2.84 0.66 -42.25
C ASP A 182 -3.83 1.79 -42.49
N ASP A 183 -3.35 2.82 -43.19
CA ASP A 183 -4.00 3.54 -44.30
C ASP A 183 -3.11 4.70 -44.76
#